data_AF-A0AAD9F941-F1
#
_entry.id   AF-A0AAD9F941-F1
#
_cell.length_a   1.000
_cell.length_b   1.000
_cell.length_c   1.000
_cell.angle_alpha   90.00
_cell.angle_beta   90.00
_cell.angle_gamma   90.00
#
_symmetry.space_group_name_H-M   'P 1'
#
loop_
_entity.id
_entity.type
_entity.pdbx_description
1 polymer ?
#
loop_
_entity_poly.entity_id
_entity_poly.type
_entity_poly.pdbx_seq_one_letter_code
_entity_poly.pdbx_strand_id
1 'polypeptide(L)'
;MSVQFSGWEVFDDGASFPGLELDSSQKPRSSGVYAMYHGTSITSARVIIANGFKQSSKGMLGMGVYVSRNIKKATAYPLRSNPTDRVVLQVHVRVGRVKRIDKDNHPMQQTWHSHGYDTAWVPPKVGLLAVRSGLEEDCVFDPKRVKVVGIAKAPNDSIQKELQELLIQSSGRGGEGAAEVCSLCKRKTQQGAPHIKQQCWECGKNICILMSKHFCPAKP
;
A
#
# COMPACT_ATOMS: atom_id res chain seq x y z
N MET A 1 16.02 38.79 3.92
CA MET A 1 15.28 38.23 5.07
C MET A 1 15.58 36.75 5.15
N SER A 2 16.20 36.28 6.22
CA SER A 2 16.47 34.86 6.48
C SER A 2 15.38 34.31 7.39
N VAL A 3 14.71 33.23 6.99
CA VAL A 3 13.76 32.53 7.85
C VAL A 3 14.53 31.53 8.71
N GLN A 4 14.47 31.67 10.05
CA GLN A 4 14.94 30.62 10.96
C GLN A 4 13.82 29.58 11.11
N PHE A 5 14.11 28.35 10.71
CA PHE A 5 13.20 27.22 10.78
C PHE A 5 13.92 26.02 11.40
N SER A 6 13.38 25.52 12.53
CA SER A 6 14.02 24.48 13.35
C SER A 6 13.06 23.32 13.60
N GLY A 7 13.02 22.39 12.65
CA GLY A 7 12.22 21.16 12.72
C GLY A 7 11.12 21.10 11.67
N TRP A 8 10.75 19.90 11.24
CA TRP A 8 9.77 19.68 10.18
C TRP A 8 8.95 18.43 10.43
N GLU A 9 7.80 18.37 9.75
CA GLU A 9 7.03 17.16 9.57
C GLU A 9 6.66 17.08 8.09
N VAL A 10 7.08 16.00 7.44
CA VAL A 10 6.80 15.68 6.05
C VAL A 10 5.87 14.47 6.04
N PHE A 11 4.72 14.64 5.38
CA PHE A 11 3.82 13.55 5.08
C PHE A 11 4.34 12.82 3.83
N ASP A 12 5.19 11.83 4.07
CA ASP A 12 5.61 10.90 3.03
C ASP A 12 4.43 10.04 2.60
N ASP A 13 4.24 9.85 1.31
CA ASP A 13 3.22 8.96 0.77
C ASP A 13 3.56 7.47 0.95
N GLY A 14 4.68 7.19 1.63
CA GLY A 14 5.20 5.89 1.98
C GLY A 14 5.94 5.18 0.84
N ALA A 15 6.20 5.86 -0.29
CA ALA A 15 6.97 5.29 -1.40
C ALA A 15 8.39 4.82 -0.98
N SER A 16 8.93 5.38 0.11
CA SER A 16 10.26 5.04 0.63
C SER A 16 10.27 3.97 1.73
N PHE A 17 9.11 3.49 2.17
CA PHE A 17 8.99 2.50 3.25
C PHE A 17 8.74 1.09 2.68
N PRO A 18 9.31 0.03 3.28
CA PRO A 18 9.11 -1.34 2.83
C PRO A 18 7.70 -1.90 3.15
N GLY A 19 6.70 -1.04 3.35
CA GLY A 19 5.36 -1.41 3.80
C GLY A 19 5.32 -1.78 5.27
N LEU A 20 4.42 -1.16 6.04
CA LEU A 20 4.12 -1.63 7.39
C LEU A 20 3.11 -2.77 7.29
N GLU A 21 3.34 -3.87 7.99
CA GLU A 21 2.27 -4.85 8.21
C GLU A 21 1.33 -4.31 9.28
N LEU A 22 0.09 -4.03 8.87
CA LEU A 22 -1.01 -3.78 9.80
C LEU A 22 -1.85 -5.04 9.90
N ASP A 23 -2.26 -5.37 11.11
CA ASP A 23 -3.27 -6.41 11.33
C ASP A 23 -4.59 -6.02 10.63
N SER A 24 -5.34 -7.03 10.20
CA SER A 24 -6.67 -6.87 9.58
C SER A 24 -7.67 -6.05 10.42
N SER A 25 -7.52 -6.07 11.74
CA SER A 25 -8.37 -5.35 12.69
C SER A 25 -7.95 -3.91 12.95
N GLN A 26 -6.72 -3.54 12.60
CA GLN A 26 -6.20 -2.20 12.89
C GLN A 26 -6.76 -1.17 11.90
N LYS A 27 -7.03 0.05 12.39
CA LYS A 27 -7.44 1.15 11.52
C LYS A 27 -6.23 1.63 10.69
N PRO A 28 -6.34 1.72 9.35
CA PRO A 28 -5.32 2.36 8.52
C PRO A 28 -5.10 3.80 8.98
N ARG A 29 -3.83 4.18 9.17
CA ARG A 29 -3.47 5.59 9.37
C ARG A 29 -3.44 6.26 8.01
N SER A 30 -3.91 7.50 7.95
CA SER A 30 -3.84 8.30 6.74
C SER A 30 -2.37 8.40 6.27
N SER A 31 -2.17 8.29 4.96
CA SER A 31 -0.85 8.35 4.31
C SER A 31 0.12 7.21 4.67
N GLY A 32 -0.38 6.06 5.14
CA GLY A 32 0.43 4.86 5.32
C GLY A 32 0.69 4.09 4.02
N VAL A 33 1.76 3.26 4.03
CA VAL A 33 1.94 2.17 3.08
C VAL A 33 1.84 0.85 3.80
N TYR A 34 0.95 -0.01 3.32
CA TYR A 34 0.66 -1.28 3.96
C TYR A 34 0.85 -2.45 2.99
N ALA A 35 1.41 -3.54 3.51
CA ALA A 35 1.38 -4.82 2.85
C ALA A 35 -0.05 -5.40 2.89
N MET A 36 -0.57 -5.74 1.73
CA MET A 36 -1.91 -6.32 1.55
C MET A 36 -1.88 -7.40 0.47
N TYR A 37 -3.03 -8.01 0.21
CA TYR A 37 -3.18 -9.16 -0.68
C TYR A 37 -4.25 -8.95 -1.76
N HIS A 38 -3.78 -9.17 -3.00
CA HIS A 38 -4.43 -9.26 -4.30
C HIS A 38 -4.97 -10.63 -4.73
N GLY A 39 -6.23 -11.02 -4.51
CA GLY A 39 -6.74 -12.29 -5.05
C GLY A 39 -7.18 -12.18 -6.53
N THR A 40 -6.60 -12.96 -7.44
CA THR A 40 -6.89 -12.86 -8.89
C THR A 40 -6.61 -14.16 -9.67
N SER A 41 -6.94 -14.20 -10.96
CA SER A 41 -6.64 -15.35 -11.83
C SER A 41 -5.18 -15.35 -12.31
N ILE A 42 -4.64 -16.49 -12.74
CA ILE A 42 -3.26 -16.57 -13.27
C ILE A 42 -3.08 -15.60 -14.45
N THR A 43 -4.03 -15.61 -15.39
CA THR A 43 -3.99 -14.71 -16.57
C THR A 43 -3.99 -13.25 -16.15
N SER A 44 -4.81 -12.88 -15.17
CA SER A 44 -4.88 -11.51 -14.68
C SER A 44 -3.61 -11.12 -13.93
N ALA A 45 -3.01 -12.03 -13.15
CA ALA A 45 -1.75 -11.82 -12.45
C ALA A 45 -0.62 -11.46 -13.42
N ARG A 46 -0.49 -12.18 -14.54
CA ARG A 46 0.49 -11.87 -15.60
C ARG A 46 0.30 -10.44 -16.14
N VAL A 47 -0.94 -10.07 -16.47
CA VAL A 47 -1.26 -8.73 -16.98
C VAL A 47 -0.98 -7.64 -15.95
N ILE A 48 -1.32 -7.87 -14.69
CA ILE A 48 -1.10 -6.93 -13.58
C ILE A 48 0.41 -6.74 -13.33
N ILE A 49 1.20 -7.81 -13.35
CA ILE A 49 2.66 -7.72 -13.17
C ILE A 49 3.29 -6.94 -14.34
N ALA A 50 2.85 -7.21 -15.57
CA ALA A 50 3.43 -6.56 -16.75
C ALA A 50 3.02 -5.09 -16.92
N ASN A 51 1.76 -4.75 -16.63
CA ASN A 51 1.17 -3.45 -16.99
C ASN A 51 0.66 -2.63 -15.80
N GLY A 52 0.73 -3.18 -14.59
CA GLY A 52 0.09 -2.62 -13.40
C GLY A 52 -1.40 -2.92 -13.32
N PHE A 53 -2.01 -2.47 -12.22
CA PHE A 53 -3.43 -2.64 -11.98
C PHE A 53 -4.29 -1.74 -12.88
N LYS A 54 -5.51 -2.19 -13.16
CA LYS A 54 -6.61 -1.37 -13.71
C LYS A 54 -7.75 -1.33 -12.70
N GLN A 55 -8.50 -0.23 -12.69
CA GLN A 55 -9.68 -0.12 -11.85
C GLN A 55 -10.73 -1.15 -12.28
N SER A 56 -11.36 -1.81 -11.31
CA SER A 56 -12.61 -2.53 -11.55
C SER A 56 -13.72 -1.54 -11.93
N SER A 57 -14.66 -1.96 -12.78
CA SER A 57 -15.78 -1.11 -13.20
C SER A 57 -16.90 -1.03 -12.17
N LYS A 58 -16.98 -2.00 -11.24
CA LYS A 58 -18.01 -2.14 -10.22
C LYS A 58 -17.46 -2.83 -8.98
N GLY A 59 -18.14 -2.65 -7.86
CA GLY A 59 -17.94 -3.38 -6.62
C GLY A 59 -18.71 -2.71 -5.49
N MET A 60 -18.67 -3.32 -4.30
CA MET A 60 -19.41 -2.81 -3.14
C MET A 60 -19.01 -1.39 -2.74
N LEU A 61 -17.73 -1.06 -2.89
CA LEU A 61 -17.15 0.24 -2.59
C LEU A 61 -17.00 1.10 -3.86
N GLY A 62 -17.68 0.75 -4.95
CA GLY A 62 -17.53 1.40 -6.25
C GLY A 62 -16.31 0.90 -7.02
N MET A 63 -15.83 1.72 -7.95
CA MET A 63 -14.68 1.41 -8.80
C MET A 63 -13.35 1.56 -8.07
N GLY A 64 -12.41 0.67 -8.36
CA GLY A 64 -11.08 0.70 -7.78
C GLY A 64 -10.38 -0.65 -7.76
N VAL A 65 -9.24 -0.72 -7.08
CA VAL A 65 -8.47 -1.94 -6.83
C VAL A 65 -8.80 -2.43 -5.42
N TYR A 66 -9.36 -3.64 -5.34
CA TYR A 66 -9.78 -4.26 -4.09
C TYR A 66 -8.64 -5.08 -3.50
N VAL A 67 -8.30 -4.81 -2.24
CA VAL A 67 -7.19 -5.44 -1.52
C VAL A 67 -7.64 -5.75 -0.09
N SER A 68 -6.95 -6.69 0.55
CA SER A 68 -7.27 -7.16 1.89
C SER A 68 -5.99 -7.42 2.66
N ARG A 69 -5.95 -7.12 3.96
CA ARG A 69 -4.82 -7.52 4.83
C ARG A 69 -4.93 -8.98 5.24
N ASN A 70 -6.13 -9.55 5.16
CA ASN A 70 -6.41 -10.95 5.39
C ASN A 70 -6.16 -11.76 4.11
N ILE A 71 -5.08 -12.55 4.10
CA ILE A 71 -4.72 -13.43 2.98
C ILE A 71 -5.78 -14.51 2.70
N LYS A 72 -6.49 -15.00 3.73
CA LYS A 72 -7.55 -16.01 3.56
C LYS A 72 -8.71 -15.42 2.75
N LYS A 73 -9.04 -14.14 2.99
CA LYS A 73 -10.02 -13.41 2.17
C LYS A 73 -9.57 -13.33 0.71
N ALA A 74 -8.34 -12.88 0.47
CA ALA A 74 -7.81 -12.75 -0.89
C ALA A 74 -7.78 -14.10 -1.63
N THR A 75 -7.45 -15.20 -0.95
CA THR A 75 -7.44 -16.56 -1.53
C THR A 75 -8.81 -17.03 -2.03
N ALA A 76 -9.91 -16.45 -1.54
CA ALA A 76 -11.25 -16.79 -2.00
C ALA A 76 -11.57 -16.21 -3.39
N TYR A 77 -10.76 -15.28 -3.89
CA TYR A 77 -11.00 -14.60 -5.15
C TYR A 77 -10.10 -15.14 -6.29
N PRO A 78 -10.58 -15.10 -7.56
CA PRO A 78 -11.93 -14.69 -7.96
C PRO A 78 -13.02 -15.66 -7.47
N LEU A 79 -14.19 -15.13 -7.10
CA LEU A 79 -15.31 -15.97 -6.67
C LEU A 79 -15.75 -16.87 -7.83
N ARG A 80 -16.15 -18.10 -7.53
CA ARG A 80 -16.64 -19.10 -8.50
C ARG A 80 -15.61 -19.50 -9.59
N SER A 81 -14.34 -19.15 -9.44
CA SER A 81 -13.27 -19.71 -10.28
C SER A 81 -12.78 -21.05 -9.73
N ASN A 82 -12.12 -21.85 -10.58
CA ASN A 82 -11.43 -23.06 -10.17
C ASN A 82 -10.27 -22.68 -9.21
N PRO A 83 -10.12 -23.33 -8.04
CA PRO A 83 -8.96 -23.12 -7.16
C PRO A 83 -7.61 -23.23 -7.87
N THR A 84 -7.49 -24.03 -8.93
CA THR A 84 -6.26 -24.19 -9.71
C THR A 84 -5.92 -22.99 -10.59
N ASP A 85 -6.82 -22.01 -10.74
CA ASP A 85 -6.59 -20.75 -11.45
C ASP A 85 -6.42 -19.56 -10.47
N ARG A 86 -6.39 -19.79 -9.15
CA ARG A 86 -6.29 -18.69 -8.18
C ARG A 86 -4.85 -18.40 -7.78
N VAL A 87 -4.50 -17.12 -7.84
CA VAL A 87 -3.22 -16.57 -7.40
C VAL A 87 -3.49 -15.44 -6.40
N VAL A 88 -2.62 -15.32 -5.40
CA VAL A 88 -2.62 -14.20 -4.48
C VAL A 88 -1.33 -13.41 -4.65
N LEU A 89 -1.48 -12.16 -5.09
CA LEU A 89 -0.39 -11.18 -5.18
C LEU A 89 -0.19 -10.51 -3.83
N GLN A 90 1.05 -10.32 -3.41
CA GLN A 90 1.40 -9.43 -2.31
C GLN A 90 1.63 -8.02 -2.88
N VAL A 91 1.00 -7.02 -2.27
CA VAL A 91 1.03 -5.64 -2.76
C VAL A 91 1.37 -4.65 -1.65
N HIS A 92 2.06 -3.57 -2.01
CA HIS A 92 2.18 -2.37 -1.19
C HIS A 92 1.17 -1.33 -1.64
N VAL A 93 0.39 -0.83 -0.69
CA VAL A 93 -0.73 0.07 -0.94
C VAL A 93 -0.50 1.41 -0.25
N ARG A 94 -0.36 2.48 -1.04
CA ARG A 94 -0.34 3.88 -0.57
C ARG A 94 -1.77 4.36 -0.31
N VAL A 95 -2.29 4.16 0.90
CA VAL A 95 -3.72 4.35 1.20
C VAL A 95 -4.19 5.81 1.22
N GLY A 96 -3.27 6.78 1.32
CA GLY A 96 -3.60 8.21 1.32
C GLY A 96 -4.70 8.58 2.32
N ARG A 97 -5.69 9.36 1.88
CA ARG A 97 -6.87 9.70 2.68
C ARG A 97 -7.87 8.54 2.69
N VAL A 98 -8.09 7.95 3.86
CA VAL A 98 -8.96 6.78 4.02
C VAL A 98 -10.36 7.17 4.50
N LYS A 99 -11.40 6.72 3.78
CA LYS A 99 -12.80 6.81 4.19
C LYS A 99 -13.23 5.49 4.84
N ARG A 100 -13.64 5.54 6.11
CA ARG A 100 -14.27 4.40 6.78
C ARG A 100 -15.71 4.23 6.28
N ILE A 101 -16.07 3.00 5.93
CA ILE A 101 -17.41 2.57 5.52
C ILE A 101 -17.85 1.47 6.50
N ASP A 102 -18.64 1.84 7.52
CA ASP A 102 -18.94 1.01 8.68
C ASP A 102 -20.44 0.83 8.97
N LYS A 103 -21.31 1.25 8.04
CA LYS A 103 -22.76 0.98 8.10
C LYS A 103 -23.33 0.66 6.72
N ASP A 104 -24.44 -0.07 6.70
CA ASP A 104 -25.19 -0.28 5.47
C ASP A 104 -25.75 1.05 4.97
N ASN A 105 -25.92 1.17 3.64
CA ASN A 105 -26.35 2.40 2.97
C ASN A 105 -25.50 3.62 3.35
N HIS A 106 -24.19 3.43 3.52
CA HIS A 106 -23.30 4.55 3.80
C HIS A 106 -23.34 5.55 2.63
N PRO A 107 -23.57 6.87 2.87
CA PRO A 107 -23.83 7.84 1.80
C PRO A 107 -22.68 7.98 0.80
N MET A 108 -21.45 7.68 1.25
CA MET A 108 -20.24 7.70 0.42
C MET A 108 -19.74 6.30 0.04
N GLN A 109 -20.57 5.26 0.13
CA GLN A 109 -20.13 3.87 -0.10
C GLN A 109 -19.44 3.68 -1.45
N GLN A 110 -19.94 4.33 -2.51
CA GLN A 110 -19.37 4.23 -3.86
C GLN A 110 -18.80 5.56 -4.38
N THR A 111 -18.95 6.66 -3.64
CA THR A 111 -18.62 8.03 -4.08
C THR A 111 -17.52 8.69 -3.24
N TRP A 112 -16.89 7.96 -2.31
CA TRP A 112 -15.81 8.48 -1.46
C TRP A 112 -14.67 9.12 -2.27
N HIS A 113 -14.35 8.60 -3.46
CA HIS A 113 -13.28 9.14 -4.30
C HIS A 113 -13.60 10.56 -4.80
N SER A 114 -14.86 10.87 -5.13
CA SER A 114 -15.26 12.22 -5.55
C SER A 114 -15.25 13.23 -4.42
N HIS A 115 -15.11 12.76 -3.17
CA HIS A 115 -15.00 13.58 -1.97
C HIS A 115 -13.54 13.73 -1.49
N GLY A 116 -12.56 13.39 -2.34
CA GLY A 116 -11.14 13.57 -2.07
C GLY A 116 -10.50 12.51 -1.18
N TYR A 117 -11.09 11.32 -1.11
CA TYR A 117 -10.49 10.15 -0.46
C TYR A 117 -9.79 9.25 -1.49
N ASP A 118 -8.65 8.68 -1.11
CA ASP A 118 -7.85 7.81 -1.99
C ASP A 118 -8.19 6.32 -1.80
N THR A 119 -8.73 5.97 -0.62
CA THR A 119 -9.11 4.60 -0.28
C THR A 119 -10.39 4.59 0.54
N ALA A 120 -11.32 3.70 0.22
CA ALA A 120 -12.39 3.29 1.13
C ALA A 120 -11.97 2.05 1.91
N TRP A 121 -12.29 2.01 3.19
CA TRP A 121 -11.97 0.91 4.08
C TRP A 121 -13.22 0.45 4.84
N VAL A 122 -13.53 -0.84 4.74
CA VAL A 122 -14.49 -1.52 5.59
C VAL A 122 -13.74 -2.22 6.73
N PRO A 123 -14.00 -1.88 8.00
CA PRO A 123 -13.45 -2.60 9.15
C PRO A 123 -14.00 -4.05 9.24
N PRO A 124 -13.31 -4.96 9.93
CA PRO A 124 -13.88 -6.28 10.20
C PRO A 124 -15.00 -6.20 11.25
N LYS A 125 -15.87 -7.22 11.26
CA LYS A 125 -16.91 -7.46 12.29
C LYS A 125 -17.92 -6.32 12.51
N VAL A 126 -18.17 -5.47 11.51
CA VAL A 126 -19.20 -4.42 11.59
C VAL A 126 -20.60 -4.87 11.17
N GLY A 127 -20.75 -6.14 10.76
CA GLY A 127 -22.08 -6.70 10.44
C GLY A 127 -22.75 -6.12 9.20
N LEU A 128 -21.98 -5.53 8.26
CA LEU A 128 -22.53 -5.03 7.00
C LEU A 128 -23.15 -6.17 6.20
N LEU A 129 -24.41 -6.01 5.80
CA LEU A 129 -25.10 -6.96 4.93
C LEU A 129 -24.39 -7.10 3.57
N ALA A 130 -23.77 -6.01 3.12
CA ALA A 130 -22.98 -6.00 1.90
C ALA A 130 -21.71 -6.88 2.03
N VAL A 131 -21.03 -6.88 3.18
CA VAL A 131 -19.84 -7.71 3.45
C VAL A 131 -20.22 -8.96 4.26
N ARG A 132 -20.81 -9.94 3.57
CA ARG A 132 -21.25 -11.21 4.21
C ARG A 132 -20.13 -11.96 4.93
N SER A 133 -18.87 -11.77 4.54
CA SER A 133 -17.74 -12.42 5.20
C SER A 133 -17.39 -11.82 6.57
N GLY A 134 -17.84 -10.59 6.86
CA GLY A 134 -17.42 -9.83 8.05
C GLY A 134 -15.92 -9.49 8.09
N LEU A 135 -15.19 -9.72 7.00
CA LEU A 135 -13.76 -9.45 6.88
C LEU A 135 -13.51 -8.09 6.24
N GLU A 136 -12.44 -7.44 6.66
CA GLU A 136 -12.04 -6.11 6.21
C GLU A 136 -11.79 -6.05 4.71
N GLU A 137 -12.02 -4.89 4.10
CA GLU A 137 -11.74 -4.65 2.69
C GLU A 137 -11.27 -3.22 2.48
N ASP A 138 -10.28 -3.08 1.62
CA ASP A 138 -9.78 -1.78 1.18
C ASP A 138 -10.04 -1.69 -0.33
N CYS A 139 -10.59 -0.56 -0.80
CA CYS A 139 -10.77 -0.24 -2.21
C CYS A 139 -10.01 1.04 -2.53
N VAL A 140 -8.99 0.92 -3.37
CA VAL A 140 -8.06 2.02 -3.73
C VAL A 140 -8.46 2.59 -5.07
N PHE A 141 -8.61 3.91 -5.17
CA PHE A 141 -9.14 4.53 -6.37
C PHE A 141 -8.12 4.49 -7.51
N ASP A 142 -6.95 5.11 -7.31
CA ASP A 142 -5.88 5.15 -8.30
C ASP A 142 -5.03 3.86 -8.26
N PRO A 143 -5.02 3.05 -9.34
CA PRO A 143 -4.21 1.83 -9.40
C PRO A 143 -2.71 2.08 -9.19
N LYS A 144 -2.19 3.27 -9.51
CA LYS A 144 -0.77 3.63 -9.31
C LYS A 144 -0.36 3.67 -7.83
N ARG A 145 -1.32 3.64 -6.90
CA ARG A 145 -1.09 3.53 -5.46
C ARG A 145 -0.85 2.08 -5.01
N VAL A 146 -1.01 1.09 -5.88
CA VAL A 146 -0.86 -0.34 -5.58
C VAL A 146 0.31 -0.92 -6.38
N LYS A 147 1.40 -1.28 -5.70
CA LYS A 147 2.59 -1.91 -6.31
C LYS A 147 2.61 -3.40 -5.97
N VAL A 148 2.75 -4.27 -6.96
CA VAL A 148 3.03 -5.69 -6.73
C VAL A 148 4.46 -5.84 -6.22
N VAL A 149 4.62 -6.54 -5.11
CA VAL A 149 5.93 -6.78 -4.47
C VAL A 149 6.27 -8.25 -4.28
N GLY A 150 5.30 -9.14 -4.53
CA GLY A 150 5.54 -10.58 -4.44
C GLY A 150 4.34 -11.43 -4.84
N ILE A 151 4.55 -12.75 -4.83
CA ILE A 151 3.53 -13.77 -5.03
C ILE A 151 3.34 -14.50 -3.70
N ALA A 152 2.21 -14.26 -3.05
CA ALA A 152 1.92 -14.82 -1.73
C ALA A 152 1.40 -16.26 -1.81
N LYS A 153 0.65 -16.59 -2.87
CA LYS A 153 0.14 -17.95 -3.11
C LYS A 153 -0.08 -18.19 -4.60
N ALA A 154 0.25 -19.40 -5.05
CA ALA A 154 0.00 -19.89 -6.40
C ALA A 154 -0.56 -21.32 -6.33
N PRO A 155 -1.18 -21.83 -7.41
CA PRO A 155 -1.76 -23.17 -7.43
C PRO A 155 -0.70 -24.29 -7.52
N ASN A 156 0.49 -23.99 -8.05
CA ASN A 156 1.64 -24.89 -8.09
C ASN A 156 2.95 -24.10 -8.23
N ASP A 157 4.08 -24.78 -7.99
CA ASP A 157 5.42 -24.19 -7.98
C ASP A 157 5.86 -23.66 -9.34
N SER A 158 5.40 -24.26 -10.44
CA SER A 158 5.75 -23.83 -11.79
C SER A 158 5.19 -22.43 -12.07
N ILE A 159 3.90 -22.22 -11.80
CA ILE A 159 3.23 -20.92 -11.92
C ILE A 159 3.83 -19.91 -10.94
N GLN A 160 4.19 -20.33 -9.72
CA GLN A 160 4.82 -19.44 -8.76
C GLN A 160 6.15 -18.88 -9.27
N LYS A 161 7.03 -19.76 -9.77
CA LYS A 161 8.34 -19.38 -10.33
C LYS A 161 8.18 -18.49 -11.55
N GLU A 162 7.31 -18.85 -12.48
CA GLU A 162 7.00 -18.04 -13.67
C GLU A 162 6.61 -16.60 -13.29
N LEU A 163 5.67 -16.44 -12.36
CA LEU A 163 5.20 -15.12 -11.93
C LEU A 163 6.27 -14.33 -11.16
N GLN A 164 7.11 -15.01 -10.37
CA GLN A 164 8.25 -14.39 -9.69
C GLN A 164 9.30 -13.88 -10.70
N GLU A 165 9.61 -14.66 -11.73
CA GLU A 165 10.53 -14.25 -12.81
C GLU A 165 9.98 -13.05 -13.58
N LEU A 166 8.68 -13.07 -13.94
CA LEU A 166 8.02 -11.93 -14.57
C LEU A 166 8.09 -10.68 -13.69
N LEU A 167 7.93 -10.82 -12.38
CA LEU A 167 8.03 -9.69 -11.45
C LEU A 167 9.45 -9.12 -11.40
N ILE A 168 10.48 -9.97 -11.37
CA ILE A 168 11.89 -9.54 -11.41
C ILE A 168 12.20 -8.81 -12.72
N GLN A 169 11.76 -9.34 -13.85
CA GLN A 169 11.96 -8.73 -15.18
C GLN A 169 11.24 -7.39 -15.31
N SER A 170 10.02 -7.27 -14.77
CA SER A 170 9.27 -6.01 -14.76
C SER A 170 9.94 -4.95 -13.87
N SER A 171 10.57 -5.38 -12.77
CA SER A 171 11.31 -4.52 -11.85
C SER A 171 12.66 -4.07 -12.44
N GLY A 172 13.30 -4.89 -13.29
CA GLY A 172 14.55 -4.54 -13.98
C GLY A 172 14.45 -3.41 -15.00
N ARG A 173 13.25 -2.94 -15.35
CA ARG A 173 13.03 -1.75 -16.19
C ARG A 173 13.07 -0.43 -15.42
N GLY A 174 13.15 -0.47 -14.08
CA GLY A 174 13.43 0.68 -13.22
C GLY A 174 14.43 0.27 -12.16
N GLY A 175 15.72 0.53 -12.40
CA GLY A 175 16.84 0.00 -11.62
C GLY A 175 16.69 0.12 -10.10
N GLU A 176 16.35 -0.98 -9.44
CA GLU A 176 16.45 -1.15 -8.00
C GLU A 176 17.63 -2.11 -7.72
N GLY A 177 18.85 -1.57 -7.78
CA GLY A 177 19.99 -2.19 -7.09
C GLY A 177 19.69 -2.21 -5.58
N ALA A 178 20.22 -3.22 -4.87
CA ALA A 178 20.00 -3.43 -3.42
C ALA A 178 20.14 -2.11 -2.63
N ALA A 179 19.01 -1.43 -2.39
CA ALA A 179 19.03 -0.08 -1.90
C ALA A 179 19.36 -0.12 -0.41
N GLU A 180 20.56 0.34 -0.03
CA GLU A 180 20.92 0.55 1.36
C GLU A 180 19.86 1.41 2.05
N VAL A 181 19.38 0.92 3.19
CA VAL A 181 18.39 1.61 4.03
C VAL A 181 19.12 2.56 4.97
N CYS A 182 18.77 3.84 4.94
CA CYS A 182 19.40 4.83 5.79
C CYS A 182 19.10 4.58 7.28
N SER A 183 20.16 4.48 8.09
CA SER A 183 20.06 4.20 9.53
C SER A 183 19.25 5.22 10.33
N LEU A 184 19.19 6.48 9.88
CA LEU A 184 18.49 7.58 10.57
C LEU A 184 17.02 7.73 10.15
N CYS A 185 16.71 7.73 8.85
CA CYS A 185 15.34 7.94 8.37
C CYS A 185 14.60 6.64 7.99
N LYS A 186 15.28 5.49 8.00
CA LYS A 186 14.75 4.16 7.66
C LYS A 186 14.18 4.03 6.24
N ARG A 187 14.53 4.95 5.35
CA ARG A 187 14.14 4.95 3.93
C ARG A 187 15.21 4.29 3.07
N LYS A 188 14.78 3.67 1.97
CA LYS A 188 15.67 3.19 0.90
C LYS A 188 16.22 4.38 0.11
N THR A 189 17.50 4.30 -0.24
CA THR A 189 18.13 5.29 -1.13
C THR A 189 17.47 5.25 -2.51
N GLN A 190 16.95 6.38 -2.96
CA GLN A 190 16.36 6.55 -4.30
C GLN A 190 17.36 7.25 -5.22
N GLN A 191 17.31 6.94 -6.52
CA GLN A 191 18.19 7.58 -7.51
C GLN A 191 17.93 9.10 -7.53
N GLY A 192 18.99 9.91 -7.34
CA GLY A 192 18.90 11.37 -7.27
C GLY A 192 18.52 11.96 -5.91
N ALA A 193 18.29 11.14 -4.88
CA ALA A 193 17.98 11.61 -3.53
C ALA A 193 18.95 11.02 -2.48
N PRO A 194 20.20 11.50 -2.40
CA PRO A 194 21.18 10.97 -1.46
C PRO A 194 20.78 11.28 -0.01
N HIS A 195 21.01 10.31 0.88
CA HIS A 195 20.82 10.50 2.31
C HIS A 195 21.98 11.31 2.91
N ILE A 196 21.79 12.62 3.06
CA ILE A 196 22.74 13.47 3.79
C ILE A 196 22.46 13.36 5.29
N LYS A 197 23.44 12.87 6.05
CA LYS A 197 23.42 12.81 7.53
C LYS A 197 24.18 14.02 8.07
N GLN A 198 23.55 14.79 8.94
CA GLN A 198 24.15 15.98 9.56
C GLN A 198 23.65 16.16 10.99
N GLN A 199 24.25 17.08 11.75
CA GLN A 199 23.71 17.48 13.05
C GLN A 199 22.67 18.58 12.85
N CYS A 200 21.59 18.51 13.63
CA CYS A 200 20.64 19.60 13.73
C CYS A 200 21.35 20.84 14.28
N TRP A 201 21.28 21.95 13.55
CA TRP A 201 21.95 23.20 13.92
C TRP A 201 21.45 23.79 15.25
N GLU A 202 20.24 23.42 15.69
CA GLU A 202 19.66 23.92 16.95
C GLU A 202 19.90 22.97 18.13
N CYS A 203 19.60 21.67 17.98
CA CYS A 203 19.61 20.72 19.09
C CYS A 203 20.76 19.70 19.06
N GLY A 204 21.64 19.75 18.05
CA GLY A 204 22.81 18.88 17.92
C GLY A 204 22.53 17.40 17.59
N LYS A 205 21.26 16.98 17.55
CA LYS A 205 20.89 15.59 17.22
C LYS A 205 21.30 15.24 15.77
N ASN A 206 21.80 14.01 15.57
CA ASN A 206 22.04 13.48 14.23
C ASN A 206 20.72 13.29 13.48
N ILE A 207 20.62 13.93 12.31
CA ILE A 207 19.45 13.92 11.44
C ILE A 207 19.84 13.52 10.02
N CYS A 208 18.87 12.98 9.28
CA CYS A 208 18.98 12.81 7.83
C CYS A 208 18.02 13.79 7.19
N ILE A 209 18.44 14.49 6.14
CA ILE A 209 17.58 15.49 5.46
C ILE A 209 16.27 14.90 4.92
N LEU A 210 16.23 13.58 4.71
CA LEU A 210 15.06 12.85 4.23
C LEU A 210 14.21 12.23 5.35
N MET A 211 14.45 12.57 6.62
CA MET A 211 13.57 12.09 7.70
C MET A 211 12.18 12.71 7.61
N SER A 212 11.15 11.92 7.92
CA SER A 212 9.75 12.42 7.91
C SER A 212 9.47 13.40 9.03
N LYS A 213 10.24 13.37 10.11
CA LYS A 213 10.01 14.23 11.26
C LYS A 213 11.29 14.55 12.00
N HIS A 214 11.45 15.82 12.35
CA HIS A 214 12.40 16.28 13.34
C HIS A 214 11.70 17.30 14.24
N PHE A 215 11.72 17.06 15.55
CA PHE A 215 11.27 18.04 16.54
C PHE A 215 12.47 18.52 17.33
N CYS A 216 12.75 19.82 17.23
CA CYS A 216 13.64 20.50 18.16
C CYS A 216 12.81 20.86 19.39
N PRO A 217 13.02 20.23 20.56
CA PRO A 217 12.50 20.82 21.78
C PRO A 217 13.11 22.21 21.89
N ALA A 218 12.26 23.23 22.05
CA ALA A 218 12.75 24.59 22.27
C ALA A 218 13.78 24.56 23.40
N LYS A 219 14.85 25.34 23.27
CA LYS A 219 15.74 25.58 24.41
C LYS A 219 14.88 26.17 25.54
N PRO A 220 15.08 25.74 26.81
CA PRO A 220 14.51 26.45 27.94
C PRO A 220 14.94 27.92 27.95
#